data_AF-A0A3N4L5L3-F1
#
_entry.id   AF-A0A3N4L5L3-F1
#
_cell.length_a   1.000
_cell.length_b   1.000
_cell.length_c   1.000
_cell.angle_alpha   90.00
_cell.angle_beta   90.00
_cell.angle_gamma   90.00
#
_symmetry.space_group_name_H-M   'P 1'
#
loop_
_entity.id
_entity.type
_entity.pdbx_description
1 polymer ?
#
loop_
_entity_poly.entity_id
_entity_poly.type
_entity_poly.pdbx_seq_one_letter_code
_entity_poly.pdbx_strand_id
1 'polypeptide(L)'
;MKAITKARTGLNAKEAQLRVAMALVCNKDASCVAATDFGKSLIYQMAVLMMPNKVGLIITPLNALGEDQVLACMKFHLRACNL
;
A
#
# COMPACT_ATOMS: atom_id res chain seq x y z
N MET A 1 12.23 4.33 2.88
CA MET A 1 11.09 3.45 2.55
C MET A 1 11.29 2.00 3.03
N LYS A 2 12.29 1.23 2.56
CA LYS A 2 12.48 -0.18 2.99
C LYS A 2 12.51 -0.41 4.51
N ALA A 3 13.34 0.33 5.24
CA ALA A 3 13.51 0.15 6.68
C ALA A 3 12.21 0.37 7.46
N ILE A 4 11.50 1.47 7.16
CA ILE A 4 10.20 1.80 7.76
C ILE A 4 9.10 0.83 7.32
N THR A 5 9.08 0.37 6.07
CA THR A 5 8.15 -0.70 5.64
C THR A 5 8.36 -1.94 6.48
N LYS A 6 9.61 -2.43 6.60
CA LYS A 6 9.93 -3.61 7.39
C LYS A 6 9.57 -3.43 8.87
N ALA A 7 9.86 -2.26 9.44
CA ALA A 7 9.52 -1.95 10.83
C ALA A 7 8.01 -1.90 11.10
N ARG A 8 7.20 -1.48 10.10
CA ARG A 8 5.74 -1.31 10.24
C ARG A 8 4.93 -2.53 9.84
N THR A 9 5.41 -3.30 8.87
CA THR A 9 4.65 -4.41 8.27
C THR A 9 5.29 -5.78 8.48
N GLY A 10 6.57 -5.84 8.87
CA GLY A 10 7.37 -7.07 8.91
C GLY A 10 7.81 -7.56 7.52
N LEU A 11 7.37 -6.91 6.43
CA LEU A 11 7.62 -7.36 5.06
C LEU A 11 8.87 -6.71 4.46
N ASN A 12 9.62 -7.48 3.68
CA ASN A 12 10.70 -6.95 2.84
C ASN A 12 10.14 -6.53 1.48
N ALA A 13 10.13 -5.23 1.20
CA ALA A 13 9.65 -4.69 -0.06
C ALA A 13 10.59 -5.03 -1.23
N LYS A 14 10.03 -5.49 -2.34
CA LYS A 14 10.75 -5.76 -3.60
C LYS A 14 11.10 -4.45 -4.31
N GLU A 15 12.19 -4.42 -5.08
CA GLU A 15 12.60 -3.23 -5.85
C GLU A 15 11.51 -2.67 -6.76
N ALA A 16 10.80 -3.56 -7.46
CA ALA A 16 9.71 -3.16 -8.34
C ALA A 16 8.54 -2.51 -7.57
N GLN A 17 8.22 -2.98 -6.36
CA GLN A 17 7.18 -2.36 -5.52
C GLN A 17 7.62 -0.96 -5.05
N LEU A 18 8.89 -0.82 -4.67
CA LEU A 18 9.45 0.46 -4.22
C LEU A 18 9.46 1.51 -5.32
N ARG A 19 9.81 1.13 -6.56
CA ARG A 19 9.78 2.07 -7.69
C ARG A 19 8.39 2.68 -7.91
N VAL A 20 7.34 1.85 -7.90
CA VAL A 20 5.97 2.33 -8.06
C VAL A 20 5.55 3.17 -6.86
N ALA A 21 5.83 2.72 -5.64
CA ALA A 21 5.43 3.46 -4.44
C ALA A 21 6.15 4.82 -4.32
N MET A 22 7.42 4.90 -4.73
CA MET A 22 8.16 6.16 -4.82
C MET A 22 7.57 7.11 -5.86
N ALA A 23 7.11 6.59 -7.02
CA ALA A 23 6.41 7.42 -8.00
C ALA A 23 5.15 8.06 -7.39
N LEU A 24 4.35 7.29 -6.64
CA LEU A 24 3.17 7.80 -5.92
C LEU A 24 3.55 8.87 -4.88
N VAL A 25 4.60 8.64 -4.08
CA VAL A 25 5.08 9.62 -3.08
C VAL A 25 5.56 10.92 -3.73
N CYS A 26 6.14 10.83 -4.93
CA CYS A 26 6.55 11.98 -5.74
C CYS A 26 5.39 12.65 -6.51
N ASN A 27 4.13 12.34 -6.18
CA ASN A 27 2.93 12.85 -6.86
C ASN A 27 2.92 12.58 -8.38
N LYS A 28 3.39 11.40 -8.80
CA LYS A 28 3.30 10.95 -10.19
C LYS A 28 2.21 9.90 -10.33
N ASP A 29 1.58 9.87 -11.49
CA ASP A 29 0.71 8.78 -11.90
C ASP A 29 1.54 7.55 -12.26
N ALA A 30 1.05 6.37 -11.89
CA ALA A 30 1.73 5.11 -12.15
C ALA A 30 0.72 4.00 -12.48
N SER A 31 1.02 3.23 -13.53
CA SER A 31 0.33 1.98 -13.84
C SER A 31 1.22 0.81 -13.44
N CYS A 32 0.66 -0.17 -12.73
CA CYS A 32 1.37 -1.35 -12.26
C CYS A 32 0.68 -2.61 -12.78
N VAL A 33 1.27 -3.24 -13.79
CA VAL A 33 0.84 -4.55 -14.28
C VAL A 33 1.73 -5.61 -13.63
N ALA A 34 1.12 -6.42 -12.79
CA ALA A 34 1.82 -7.51 -12.10
C ALA A 34 0.86 -8.65 -11.78
N ALA A 35 1.41 -9.86 -11.71
CA ALA A 35 0.68 -11.07 -11.36
C ALA A 35 -0.04 -10.95 -10.00
N THR A 36 -1.01 -11.84 -9.74
CA THR A 36 -1.50 -12.09 -8.39
C THR A 36 -0.34 -12.44 -7.45
N ASP A 37 -0.50 -12.18 -6.16
CA ASP A 37 0.53 -12.40 -5.13
C ASP A 37 1.87 -11.65 -5.32
N PHE A 38 1.95 -10.76 -6.32
CA PHE A 38 3.08 -9.84 -6.44
C PHE A 38 3.23 -8.93 -5.22
N GLY A 39 2.16 -8.74 -4.44
CA GLY A 39 2.11 -7.82 -3.31
C GLY A 39 1.80 -6.39 -3.74
N LYS A 40 0.85 -6.23 -4.68
CA LYS A 40 0.40 -4.91 -5.16
C LYS A 40 -0.13 -4.04 -4.01
N SER A 41 -0.79 -4.63 -3.01
CA SER A 41 -1.29 -3.91 -1.85
C SER A 41 -0.21 -3.18 -1.06
N LEU A 42 0.97 -3.80 -0.93
CA LEU A 42 2.09 -3.21 -0.22
C LEU A 42 2.55 -1.90 -0.87
N ILE A 43 2.35 -1.72 -2.19
CA ILE A 43 2.76 -0.51 -2.92
C ILE A 43 2.03 0.72 -2.36
N TYR A 44 0.69 0.71 -2.35
CA TYR A 44 -0.07 1.87 -1.86
C TYR A 44 0.01 1.99 -0.33
N GLN A 45 0.11 0.87 0.41
CA GLN A 45 0.32 0.90 1.87
C GLN A 45 1.63 1.59 2.22
N MET A 46 2.73 1.29 1.50
CA MET A 46 3.99 1.99 1.68
C MET A 46 3.89 3.47 1.29
N ALA A 47 3.18 3.80 0.21
CA ALA A 47 2.99 5.19 -0.20
C ALA A 47 2.27 6.00 0.89
N VAL A 48 1.18 5.46 1.46
CA VAL A 48 0.46 6.09 2.58
C VAL A 48 1.35 6.23 3.82
N LEU A 49 2.15 5.20 4.15
CA LEU A 49 3.10 5.27 5.27
C LEU A 49 4.14 6.39 5.12
N MET A 50 4.54 6.74 3.90
CA MET A 50 5.50 7.83 3.64
C MET A 50 4.84 9.21 3.55
N MET A 51 3.51 9.29 3.54
CA MET A 51 2.76 10.54 3.40
C MET A 51 1.84 10.76 4.62
N PRO A 52 2.39 11.05 5.82
CA PRO A 52 1.65 11.03 7.08
C PRO A 52 0.48 12.01 7.16
N ASN A 53 0.49 13.06 6.32
CA ASN A 53 -0.54 14.09 6.27
C ASN A 53 -1.51 13.92 5.09
N LYS A 54 -1.52 12.75 4.43
CA LYS A 54 -2.42 12.44 3.31
C LYS A 54 -3.25 11.20 3.61
N VAL A 55 -4.44 11.14 2.99
CA VAL A 55 -5.33 9.98 3.01
C VAL A 55 -5.26 9.30 1.65
N GLY A 56 -5.10 7.97 1.64
CA GLY A 56 -5.22 7.17 0.42
C GLY A 56 -6.65 6.68 0.24
N LEU A 57 -7.25 6.93 -0.93
CA LEU A 57 -8.52 6.35 -1.34
C LEU A 57 -8.23 5.16 -2.27
N ILE A 58 -8.62 3.96 -1.85
CA ILE A 58 -8.42 2.73 -2.62
C ILE A 58 -9.79 2.29 -3.12
N ILE A 59 -9.98 2.30 -4.44
CA ILE A 59 -11.19 1.80 -5.08
C ILE A 59 -11.01 0.31 -5.35
N THR A 60 -11.89 -0.52 -4.80
CA THR A 60 -11.92 -1.96 -5.05
C THR A 60 -13.23 -2.35 -5.72
N PRO A 61 -13.24 -3.37 -6.60
CA PRO A 61 -14.44 -3.77 -7.31
C PRO A 61 -15.42 -4.59 -6.46
N LEU A 62 -15.03 -5.07 -5.29
CA LEU A 62 -15.83 -5.94 -4.41
C LEU A 62 -15.63 -5.53 -2.96
N ASN A 63 -16.73 -5.43 -2.20
CA ASN A 63 -16.70 -5.06 -0.77
C ASN A 63 -15.81 -6.00 0.06
N ALA A 64 -15.87 -7.31 -0.21
CA ALA A 64 -15.04 -8.31 0.46
C ALA A 64 -13.54 -8.03 0.31
N LEU A 65 -13.09 -7.55 -0.87
CA LEU A 65 -11.70 -7.16 -1.07
C LEU A 65 -11.33 -5.93 -0.23
N GLY A 66 -12.24 -4.95 -0.14
CA GLY A 66 -12.07 -3.77 0.71
C GLY A 66 -11.92 -4.14 2.18
N GLU A 67 -12.80 -5.00 2.68
CA GLU A 67 -12.77 -5.51 4.06
C GLU A 67 -11.45 -6.24 4.36
N ASP A 68 -10.98 -7.11 3.46
CA ASP A 68 -9.69 -7.79 3.57
C ASP A 68 -8.51 -6.80 3.65
N GLN A 69 -8.55 -5.72 2.85
CA GLN A 69 -7.52 -4.69 2.89
C GLN A 69 -7.55 -3.87 4.19
N VAL A 70 -8.74 -3.59 4.74
CA VAL A 70 -8.86 -2.92 6.05
C VAL A 70 -8.23 -3.80 7.14
N LEU A 71 -8.54 -5.09 7.16
CA LEU A 71 -7.94 -6.03 8.12
C LEU A 71 -6.40 -6.12 7.97
N ALA A 72 -5.89 -6.12 6.72
CA ALA A 72 -4.45 -6.08 6.47
C ALA A 72 -3.81 -4.78 6.98
N CYS A 73 -4.47 -3.63 6.78
CA CYS A 73 -4.02 -2.34 7.30
C CYS A 73 -3.99 -2.31 8.84
N MET A 74 -4.98 -2.91 9.51
CA MET A 74 -4.99 -3.02 10.97
C MET A 74 -3.75 -3.75 11.49
N LYS A 75 -3.32 -4.84 10.83
CA LYS A 75 -2.08 -5.57 11.18
C LYS A 75 -0.83 -4.68 11.07
N PHE A 76 -0.85 -3.68 10.20
CA PHE A 76 0.24 -2.72 9.99
C PHE A 76 0.08 -1.43 10.81
N HIS A 77 -0.89 -1.39 11.72
CA HIS A 77 -1.22 -0.23 12.53
C HIS A 77 -1.52 1.00 11.66
N LEU A 78 -2.17 0.76 10.52
CA LEU A 78 -2.72 1.77 9.62
C LEU A 78 -4.21 1.94 9.92
N ARG A 79 -4.63 3.19 10.13
CA ARG A 79 -6.05 3.51 10.25
C ARG A 79 -6.68 3.46 8.86
N ALA A 80 -7.62 2.54 8.66
CA ALA A 80 -8.35 2.36 7.43
C ALA A 80 -9.81 2.01 7.75
N CYS A 81 -10.72 2.37 6.85
CA CYS A 81 -12.12 1.95 6.89
C CYS A 81 -12.58 1.59 5.47
N ASN A 82 -13.64 0.79 5.38
CA ASN A 82 -14.38 0.57 4.15
C ASN A 82 -15.66 1.42 4.23
N LEU A 83 -15.99 2.11 3.14
CA LEU A 83 -17.17 3.00 3.06
C LEU A 83 -18.33 2.29 2.37
#